data_AF-A0A3A8UBM6-F1
#
_entry.id   AF-A0A3A8UBM6-F1
#
_cell.length_a   1.000
_cell.length_b   1.000
_cell.length_c   1.000
_cell.angle_alpha   90.00
_cell.angle_beta   90.00
_cell.angle_gamma   90.00
#
_symmetry.space_group_name_H-M   'P 1'
#
loop_
_entity.id
_entity.type
_entity.pdbx_description
1 polymer ?
#
loop_
_entity_poly.entity_id
_entity_poly.type
_entity_poly.pdbx_seq_one_letter_code
_entity_poly.pdbx_strand_id
1 'polypeptide(L)'
;MKNEGRMLLTMEERLERSAGSLAASPEAAAKLVERFSRIPAFQVFFGKPDVDAMYGLTGEFWDHPAVDMGSYYGFSHSFRLAIEHDNGSFQLSPPGMPMAENRNPYKPVWGVRTNNSIALLGLMLLDHAKGSLRPKNIYHCMRMTLGQYLDALADLDFQKNARQDSSQEESRSWRESLLKGYDGSIPLVKALSGILGRYITAWQEFDHLDHIIRCIGALSCYLEQEEAGRTLPLEEAGRVRHFREALCQYSPDLEGWELVEMNKRYLDPRGYYFSLAYEYPENVPDPGSKDVAPGTLRSQIFLSERDYSPKSLLKLAAKSPSPDLQALLEKYVCGERLASAMREINIAVADLYVLFVEPYLRMGAYCCKNH
;
A
#
# COMPACT_ATOMS: atom_id res chain seq x y z
N MET A 1 12.13 -53.34 23.31
CA MET A 1 11.20 -52.60 24.21
C MET A 1 11.08 -51.19 23.65
N LYS A 2 10.00 -50.97 22.89
CA LYS A 2 8.87 -50.06 23.16
C LYS A 2 9.20 -48.59 22.84
N ASN A 3 8.65 -48.16 21.69
CA ASN A 3 8.39 -46.76 21.34
C ASN A 3 7.89 -46.00 22.57
N GLU A 4 8.72 -45.15 23.15
CA GLU A 4 8.25 -44.14 24.09
C GLU A 4 7.28 -43.23 23.34
N GLY A 5 6.07 -43.15 23.89
CA GLY A 5 4.91 -42.59 23.22
C GLY A 5 5.15 -41.15 22.82
N ARG A 6 5.04 -40.89 21.52
CA ARG A 6 4.53 -39.59 21.07
C ARG A 6 3.15 -39.45 21.70
N MET A 7 3.06 -38.71 22.81
CA MET A 7 1.78 -38.24 23.31
C MET A 7 1.14 -37.41 22.20
N LEU A 8 0.13 -38.00 21.55
CA LEU A 8 -0.72 -37.30 20.61
C LEU A 8 -1.54 -36.31 21.44
N LEU A 9 -1.23 -35.01 21.26
CA LEU A 9 -1.99 -33.91 21.86
C LEU A 9 -3.48 -34.14 21.68
N THR A 10 -4.26 -33.87 22.72
CA THR A 10 -5.72 -33.99 22.67
C THR A 10 -6.30 -33.02 21.64
N MET A 11 -7.51 -33.28 21.15
CA MET A 11 -8.15 -32.37 20.19
C MET A 11 -8.33 -30.97 20.77
N GLU A 12 -8.59 -30.85 22.08
CA GLU A 12 -8.66 -29.58 22.79
C GLU A 12 -7.30 -28.90 22.90
N GLU A 13 -6.23 -29.61 23.29
CA GLU A 13 -4.88 -29.04 23.27
C GLU A 13 -4.45 -28.62 21.87
N ARG A 14 -4.81 -29.39 20.84
CA ARG A 14 -4.56 -29.01 19.44
C ARG A 14 -5.38 -27.80 19.04
N LEU A 15 -6.61 -27.67 19.52
CA LEU A 15 -7.47 -26.52 19.28
C LEU A 15 -6.96 -25.28 20.01
N GLU A 16 -6.53 -25.40 21.27
CA GLU A 16 -5.92 -24.34 22.10
C GLU A 16 -4.57 -23.90 21.55
N ARG A 17 -3.71 -24.82 21.11
CA ARG A 17 -2.45 -24.52 20.42
C ARG A 17 -2.68 -24.00 19.00
N SER A 18 -3.79 -24.37 18.38
CA SER A 18 -4.28 -23.75 17.14
C SER A 18 -5.16 -22.53 17.41
N ALA A 19 -5.30 -22.07 18.65
CA ALA A 19 -5.99 -20.83 19.00
C ALA A 19 -4.94 -19.79 19.45
N GLY A 20 -3.92 -20.23 20.20
CA GLY A 20 -2.67 -19.52 20.41
C GLY A 20 -1.81 -19.58 19.16
N SER A 21 -2.07 -18.67 18.22
CA SER A 21 -1.27 -18.39 17.03
C SER A 21 0.23 -18.29 17.33
N LEU A 22 0.93 -19.44 17.34
CA LEU A 22 2.33 -19.58 17.70
C LEU A 22 2.98 -20.71 16.89
N ALA A 23 4.18 -20.46 16.39
CA ALA A 23 5.08 -21.54 15.98
C ALA A 23 5.47 -22.39 17.22
N ALA A 24 5.52 -23.72 17.06
CA ALA A 24 5.81 -24.62 18.17
C ALA A 24 7.26 -24.56 18.68
N SER A 25 8.19 -24.06 17.84
CA SER A 25 9.60 -23.81 18.15
C SER A 25 10.20 -22.81 17.14
N PRO A 26 11.38 -22.23 17.40
CA PRO A 26 12.09 -21.40 16.42
C PRO A 26 12.34 -22.11 15.08
N GLU A 27 12.69 -23.40 15.09
CA GLU A 27 12.91 -24.18 13.87
C GLU A 27 11.62 -24.40 13.09
N ALA A 28 10.48 -24.52 13.80
CA ALA A 28 9.17 -24.58 13.16
C ALA A 28 8.81 -23.24 12.50
N ALA A 29 9.13 -22.12 13.16
CA ALA A 29 8.95 -20.77 12.61
C ALA A 29 9.79 -20.56 11.34
N ALA A 30 11.08 -20.89 11.39
CA ALA A 30 11.98 -20.83 10.24
C ALA A 30 11.47 -21.69 9.07
N LYS A 31 11.01 -22.92 9.32
CA LYS A 31 10.43 -23.77 8.27
C LYS A 31 9.16 -23.19 7.65
N LEU A 32 8.34 -22.45 8.41
CA LEU A 32 7.15 -21.79 7.87
C LEU A 32 7.55 -20.65 6.93
N VAL A 33 8.53 -19.84 7.31
CA VAL A 33 9.06 -18.76 6.47
C VAL A 33 9.74 -19.32 5.21
N GLU A 34 10.55 -20.37 5.33
CA GLU A 34 11.19 -21.04 4.16
C GLU A 34 10.14 -21.61 3.19
N ARG A 35 9.06 -22.20 3.71
CA ARG A 35 7.96 -22.70 2.86
C ARG A 35 7.19 -21.57 2.21
N PHE A 36 7.02 -20.46 2.92
CA PHE A 36 6.37 -19.28 2.36
C PHE A 36 7.23 -18.65 1.25
N SER A 37 8.55 -18.53 1.43
CA SER A 37 9.43 -17.96 0.40
C SER A 37 9.42 -18.74 -0.91
N ARG A 38 9.15 -20.04 -0.88
CA ARG A 38 9.14 -20.94 -2.04
C ARG A 38 7.77 -21.10 -2.72
N ILE A 39 6.70 -20.47 -2.23
CA ILE A 39 5.42 -20.58 -2.93
C ILE A 39 5.50 -19.83 -4.27
N PRO A 40 4.84 -20.32 -5.33
CA PRO A 40 4.66 -19.54 -6.54
C PRO A 40 3.94 -18.22 -6.26
N ALA A 41 4.37 -17.15 -6.92
CA ALA A 41 3.81 -15.81 -6.75
C ALA A 41 2.30 -15.78 -6.99
N PHE A 42 1.81 -16.58 -7.95
CA PHE A 42 0.39 -16.66 -8.25
C PHE A 42 -0.48 -17.11 -7.08
N GLN A 43 0.09 -17.78 -6.06
CA GLN A 43 -0.64 -18.19 -4.86
C GLN A 43 -0.93 -17.01 -3.93
N VAL A 44 -0.25 -15.88 -4.08
CA VAL A 44 -0.51 -14.64 -3.33
C VAL A 44 -1.77 -13.95 -3.86
N PHE A 45 -2.05 -14.04 -5.16
CA PHE A 45 -3.16 -13.35 -5.81
C PHE A 45 -4.52 -14.06 -5.60
N PHE A 46 -5.59 -13.28 -5.36
CA PHE A 46 -6.97 -13.78 -5.32
C PHE A 46 -7.65 -13.69 -6.69
N GLY A 47 -7.04 -14.33 -7.67
CA GLY A 47 -7.54 -14.40 -9.04
C GLY A 47 -7.14 -13.20 -9.90
N LYS A 48 -7.81 -13.09 -11.05
CA LYS A 48 -7.42 -12.17 -12.13
C LYS A 48 -7.35 -10.68 -11.71
N PRO A 49 -8.30 -10.12 -10.93
CA PRO A 49 -8.23 -8.70 -10.56
C PRO A 49 -6.94 -8.30 -9.84
N ASP A 50 -6.42 -9.18 -8.97
CA ASP A 50 -5.17 -8.92 -8.23
C ASP A 50 -3.96 -8.98 -9.15
N VAL A 51 -3.99 -9.92 -10.11
CA VAL A 51 -2.96 -10.03 -11.14
C VAL A 51 -2.95 -8.76 -11.98
N ASP A 52 -4.11 -8.35 -12.50
CA ASP A 52 -4.24 -7.17 -13.35
C ASP A 52 -3.80 -5.89 -12.60
N ALA A 53 -4.22 -5.74 -11.34
CA ALA A 53 -3.82 -4.60 -10.51
C ALA A 53 -2.31 -4.58 -10.20
N MET A 54 -1.74 -5.71 -9.77
CA MET A 54 -0.30 -5.77 -9.49
C MET A 54 0.54 -5.65 -10.77
N TYR A 55 0.06 -6.19 -11.89
CA TYR A 55 0.69 -6.05 -13.21
C TYR A 55 0.70 -4.59 -13.66
N GLY A 56 -0.38 -3.84 -13.46
CA GLY A 56 -0.41 -2.40 -13.74
C GLY A 56 0.60 -1.58 -12.93
N LEU A 57 1.05 -2.09 -11.77
CA LEU A 57 1.99 -1.40 -10.88
C LEU A 57 3.45 -1.82 -11.06
N THR A 58 3.70 -3.12 -11.28
CA THR A 58 5.06 -3.70 -11.31
C THR A 58 5.31 -4.64 -12.48
N GLY A 59 4.32 -4.80 -13.37
CA GLY A 59 4.32 -5.80 -14.44
C GLY A 59 5.47 -5.64 -15.45
N GLU A 60 5.95 -4.42 -15.66
CA GLU A 60 7.12 -4.16 -16.51
C GLU A 60 8.40 -4.85 -16.03
N PHE A 61 8.48 -5.20 -14.73
CA PHE A 61 9.61 -5.89 -14.15
C PHE A 61 9.43 -7.42 -14.09
N TRP A 62 8.24 -7.94 -14.36
CA TRP A 62 7.94 -9.37 -14.15
C TRP A 62 8.70 -10.29 -15.11
N ASP A 63 9.01 -9.79 -16.31
CA ASP A 63 9.79 -10.51 -17.33
C ASP A 63 11.31 -10.31 -17.18
N HIS A 64 11.75 -9.54 -16.18
CA HIS A 64 13.17 -9.29 -15.96
C HIS A 64 13.88 -10.60 -15.55
N PRO A 65 15.10 -10.91 -16.06
CA PRO A 65 15.79 -12.18 -15.77
C PRO A 65 16.06 -12.48 -14.28
N ALA A 66 16.05 -11.43 -13.44
CA ALA A 66 16.21 -11.57 -11.99
C ALA A 66 14.90 -11.88 -11.25
N VAL A 67 13.75 -11.81 -11.92
CA VAL A 67 12.42 -12.07 -11.32
C VAL A 67 12.00 -13.48 -11.67
N ASP A 68 11.71 -14.27 -10.63
CA ASP A 68 11.15 -15.62 -10.77
C ASP A 68 9.74 -15.65 -10.17
N MET A 69 8.72 -15.68 -11.04
CA MET A 69 7.31 -15.81 -10.62
C MET A 69 6.99 -17.20 -10.05
N GLY A 70 7.88 -18.18 -10.19
CA GLY A 70 7.78 -19.52 -9.62
C GLY A 70 8.03 -19.56 -8.11
N SER A 71 8.51 -18.48 -7.51
CA SER A 71 8.75 -18.36 -6.07
C SER A 71 8.39 -16.98 -5.53
N TYR A 72 8.10 -16.88 -4.22
CA TYR A 72 7.78 -15.61 -3.58
C TYR A 72 9.03 -14.74 -3.46
N TYR A 73 10.17 -15.33 -3.10
CA TYR A 73 11.44 -14.62 -3.08
C TYR A 73 11.84 -14.08 -4.47
N GLY A 74 11.57 -14.86 -5.53
CA GLY A 74 11.82 -14.46 -6.90
C GLY A 74 10.92 -13.31 -7.32
N PHE A 75 9.63 -13.38 -6.96
CA PHE A 75 8.69 -12.29 -7.14
C PHE A 75 9.07 -11.02 -6.37
N SER A 76 9.66 -11.13 -5.16
CA SER A 76 10.14 -9.96 -4.41
C SER A 76 11.12 -9.09 -5.21
N HIS A 77 11.87 -9.66 -6.17
CA HIS A 77 12.76 -8.90 -7.03
C HIS A 77 12.05 -7.86 -7.91
N SER A 78 10.77 -8.04 -8.25
CA SER A 78 10.02 -7.05 -9.04
C SER A 78 9.88 -5.73 -8.28
N PHE A 79 9.62 -5.80 -6.97
CA PHE A 79 9.55 -4.63 -6.10
C PHE A 79 10.90 -3.93 -5.97
N ARG A 80 12.00 -4.69 -5.84
CA ARG A 80 13.35 -4.10 -5.80
C ARG A 80 13.66 -3.34 -7.09
N LEU A 81 13.36 -3.94 -8.24
CA LEU A 81 13.56 -3.29 -9.54
C LEU A 81 12.69 -2.05 -9.70
N ALA A 82 11.44 -2.09 -9.23
CA ALA A 82 10.57 -0.92 -9.21
C ALA A 82 11.12 0.22 -8.33
N ILE A 83 11.65 -0.10 -7.15
CA ILE A 83 12.27 0.91 -6.27
C ILE A 83 13.54 1.51 -6.91
N GLU A 84 14.40 0.67 -7.49
CA GLU A 84 15.61 1.08 -8.21
C GLU A 84 15.26 1.97 -9.43
N HIS A 85 14.19 1.63 -10.15
CA HIS A 85 13.68 2.46 -11.24
C HIS A 85 13.21 3.83 -10.75
N ASP A 86 12.40 3.87 -9.69
CA ASP A 86 11.78 5.10 -9.21
C ASP A 86 12.75 6.05 -8.47
N ASN A 87 13.82 5.53 -7.87
CA ASN A 87 14.73 6.29 -6.99
C ASN A 87 16.21 6.19 -7.38
N GLY A 88 16.53 5.50 -8.47
CA GLY A 88 17.90 5.21 -8.89
C GLY A 88 18.60 4.23 -7.94
N SER A 89 19.26 4.74 -6.90
CA SER A 89 20.00 3.94 -5.92
C SER A 89 19.23 3.75 -4.61
N PHE A 90 18.98 2.49 -4.26
CA PHE A 90 18.28 2.09 -3.04
C PHE A 90 19.13 2.32 -1.78
N GLN A 91 18.66 3.19 -0.87
CA GLN A 91 19.10 3.22 0.53
C GLN A 91 17.89 3.31 1.44
N LEU A 92 17.69 2.25 2.24
CA LEU A 92 16.65 2.12 3.23
C LEU A 92 17.18 2.65 4.57
N SER A 93 16.63 3.75 5.09
CA SER A 93 16.91 4.18 6.48
C SER A 93 15.96 3.47 7.44
N PRO A 94 16.42 2.90 8.58
CA PRO A 94 15.57 2.18 9.53
C PRO A 94 14.24 2.87 9.85
N PRO A 95 13.15 2.14 10.11
CA PRO A 95 11.85 2.72 10.43
C PRO A 95 12.00 3.52 11.73
N GLY A 96 11.46 4.74 11.74
CA GLY A 96 11.59 5.66 12.87
C GLY A 96 12.91 6.41 12.97
N MET A 97 13.87 6.20 12.06
CA MET A 97 14.94 7.18 11.85
C MET A 97 14.39 8.34 11.02
N PRO A 98 14.83 9.59 11.26
CA PRO A 98 14.45 10.71 10.40
C PRO A 98 14.87 10.37 8.97
N MET A 99 13.87 10.22 8.09
CA MET A 99 14.08 10.22 6.64
C MET A 99 14.96 11.43 6.34
N ALA A 100 16.05 11.22 5.58
CA ALA A 100 17.04 12.26 5.31
C ALA A 100 16.37 13.62 5.03
N GLU A 101 16.86 14.69 5.66
CA GLU A 101 16.28 16.04 5.69
C GLU A 101 15.96 16.65 4.30
N ASN A 102 16.43 16.02 3.21
CA ASN A 102 16.22 16.43 1.83
C ASN A 102 15.07 15.72 1.09
N ARG A 103 14.28 14.84 1.73
CA ARG A 103 13.12 14.22 1.05
C ARG A 103 11.92 15.16 1.07
N ASN A 104 11.29 15.34 -0.09
CA ASN A 104 10.06 16.13 -0.21
C ASN A 104 8.97 15.50 0.67
N PRO A 105 8.44 16.22 1.68
CA PRO A 105 7.51 15.65 2.66
C PRO A 105 6.13 15.32 2.07
N TYR A 106 5.86 15.70 0.82
CA TYR A 106 4.61 15.45 0.11
C TYR A 106 4.71 14.34 -0.93
N LYS A 107 5.82 13.59 -0.95
CA LYS A 107 6.04 12.51 -1.91
C LYS A 107 6.16 11.14 -1.24
N PRO A 108 5.70 10.08 -1.93
CA PRO A 108 5.91 8.71 -1.49
C PRO A 108 7.40 8.36 -1.47
N VAL A 109 7.78 7.48 -0.55
CA VAL A 109 9.16 7.08 -0.29
C VAL A 109 9.84 6.41 -1.49
N TRP A 110 9.09 5.65 -2.29
CA TRP A 110 9.65 4.95 -3.46
C TRP A 110 8.89 5.22 -4.76
N GLY A 111 8.13 6.29 -4.85
CA GLY A 111 7.22 6.52 -5.98
C GLY A 111 5.84 5.90 -5.77
N VAL A 112 4.86 6.39 -6.52
CA VAL A 112 3.44 6.07 -6.30
C VAL A 112 3.15 4.62 -6.65
N ARG A 113 3.62 4.14 -7.82
CA ARG A 113 3.38 2.75 -8.27
C ARG A 113 3.98 1.75 -7.30
N THR A 114 5.22 1.97 -6.91
CA THR A 114 5.93 1.13 -5.95
C THR A 114 5.25 1.12 -4.58
N ASN A 115 4.92 2.28 -4.01
CA ASN A 115 4.18 2.35 -2.74
C ASN A 115 2.84 1.61 -2.81
N ASN A 116 2.05 1.85 -3.87
CA ASN A 116 0.77 1.20 -4.09
C ASN A 116 0.91 -0.32 -4.22
N SER A 117 1.98 -0.80 -4.87
CA SER A 117 2.25 -2.24 -5.02
C SER A 117 2.53 -2.91 -3.68
N ILE A 118 3.28 -2.26 -2.80
CA ILE A 118 3.61 -2.79 -1.47
C ILE A 118 2.36 -2.77 -0.56
N ALA A 119 1.55 -1.71 -0.63
CA ALA A 119 0.26 -1.66 0.05
C ALA A 119 -0.69 -2.78 -0.42
N LEU A 120 -0.77 -3.00 -1.75
CA LEU A 120 -1.56 -4.09 -2.34
C LEU A 120 -1.07 -5.46 -1.87
N LEU A 121 0.25 -5.68 -1.84
CA LEU A 121 0.86 -6.91 -1.30
C LEU A 121 0.43 -7.13 0.15
N GLY A 122 0.51 -6.10 0.99
CA GLY A 122 0.07 -6.15 2.38
C GLY A 122 -1.41 -6.56 2.51
N LEU A 123 -2.30 -5.94 1.72
CA LEU A 123 -3.73 -6.29 1.71
C LEU A 123 -3.97 -7.75 1.31
N MET A 124 -3.28 -8.24 0.27
CA MET A 124 -3.41 -9.64 -0.15
C MET A 124 -2.95 -10.61 0.95
N LEU A 125 -1.82 -10.34 1.60
CA LEU A 125 -1.33 -11.15 2.70
C LEU A 125 -2.27 -11.13 3.91
N LEU A 126 -2.92 -9.98 4.18
CA LEU A 126 -3.92 -9.86 5.22
C LEU A 126 -5.17 -10.68 4.90
N ASP A 127 -5.64 -10.69 3.65
CA ASP A 127 -6.75 -11.54 3.21
C ASP A 127 -6.44 -13.02 3.43
N HIS A 128 -5.21 -13.47 3.09
CA HIS A 128 -4.75 -14.83 3.37
C HIS A 128 -4.74 -15.13 4.87
N ALA A 129 -4.29 -14.18 5.69
CA ALA A 129 -4.25 -14.32 7.14
C ALA A 129 -5.65 -14.47 7.77
N LYS A 130 -6.67 -13.85 7.18
CA LYS A 130 -8.08 -13.97 7.59
C LYS A 130 -8.72 -15.34 7.25
N GLY A 131 -7.99 -16.24 6.58
CA GLY A 131 -8.48 -17.57 6.22
C GLY A 131 -9.19 -17.64 4.88
N SER A 132 -9.05 -16.58 4.08
CA SER A 132 -9.59 -16.47 2.74
C SER A 132 -8.71 -17.32 1.81
N LEU A 133 -9.07 -18.57 1.57
CA LEU A 133 -8.65 -19.42 0.44
C LEU A 133 -7.17 -19.35 -0.05
N ARG A 134 -6.42 -20.43 0.22
CA ARG A 134 -5.82 -21.41 -0.75
C ARG A 134 -4.34 -21.83 -0.58
N PRO A 135 -3.39 -21.04 -0.06
CA PRO A 135 -2.08 -21.60 0.30
C PRO A 135 -1.92 -21.75 1.82
N LYS A 136 -1.95 -23.00 2.30
CA LYS A 136 -1.72 -23.36 3.72
C LYS A 136 -0.43 -22.73 4.27
N ASN A 137 0.59 -22.57 3.42
CA ASN A 137 1.88 -22.01 3.82
C ASN A 137 1.77 -20.52 4.21
N ILE A 138 1.06 -19.68 3.44
CA ILE A 138 0.85 -18.26 3.81
C ILE A 138 0.03 -18.21 5.09
N TYR A 139 -1.09 -18.92 5.12
CA TYR A 139 -1.97 -18.93 6.29
C TYR A 139 -1.23 -19.31 7.58
N HIS A 140 -0.47 -20.41 7.58
CA HIS A 140 0.29 -20.84 8.76
C HIS A 140 1.43 -19.87 9.12
N CYS A 141 2.07 -19.23 8.14
CA CYS A 141 3.09 -18.21 8.40
C CYS A 141 2.48 -16.98 9.08
N MET A 142 1.32 -16.51 8.62
CA MET A 142 0.61 -15.34 9.16
C MET A 142 0.05 -15.54 10.57
N ARG A 143 0.05 -16.78 11.06
CA ARG A 143 -0.37 -17.16 12.41
C ARG A 143 0.76 -17.12 13.44
N MET A 144 1.98 -16.74 13.08
CA MET A 144 3.01 -16.50 14.08
C MET A 144 2.75 -15.19 14.83
N THR A 145 3.39 -15.00 15.97
CA THR A 145 3.53 -13.64 16.51
C THR A 145 4.52 -12.86 15.68
N LEU A 146 4.45 -11.53 15.76
CA LEU A 146 5.40 -10.65 15.07
C LEU A 146 6.84 -10.98 15.46
N GLY A 147 7.12 -11.20 16.75
CA GLY A 147 8.44 -11.58 17.23
C GLY A 147 8.93 -12.90 16.65
N GLN A 148 8.11 -13.95 16.68
CA GLN A 148 8.47 -15.26 16.10
C GLN A 148 8.77 -15.17 14.60
N TYR A 149 8.00 -14.36 13.87
CA TYR A 149 8.22 -14.15 12.45
C TYR A 149 9.55 -13.41 12.19
N LEU A 150 9.79 -12.30 12.90
CA LEU A 150 11.04 -11.53 12.77
C LEU A 150 12.28 -12.36 13.14
N ASP A 151 12.19 -13.15 14.20
CA ASP A 151 13.27 -14.04 14.63
C ASP A 151 13.53 -15.13 13.58
N ALA A 152 12.48 -15.70 12.99
CA ALA A 152 12.60 -16.68 11.90
C ALA A 152 13.21 -16.09 10.61
N LEU A 153 12.88 -14.84 10.27
CA LEU A 153 13.49 -14.13 9.14
C LEU A 153 14.99 -13.91 9.37
N ALA A 154 15.37 -13.52 10.59
CA ALA A 154 16.77 -13.35 10.96
C ALA A 154 17.53 -14.69 10.90
N ASP A 155 16.99 -15.75 11.51
CA ASP A 155 17.65 -17.06 11.49
C ASP A 155 17.91 -17.57 10.08
N LEU A 156 16.96 -17.42 9.15
CA LEU A 156 17.14 -17.83 7.76
C LEU A 156 18.14 -16.98 6.98
N ASP A 157 18.21 -15.67 7.26
CA ASP A 157 19.20 -14.76 6.67
C ASP A 157 20.63 -15.07 7.18
N PHE A 158 20.76 -15.49 8.46
CA PHE A 158 22.06 -15.63 9.14
C PHE A 158 22.59 -17.07 9.27
N GLN A 159 21.78 -18.11 9.07
CA GLN A 159 22.21 -19.50 9.31
C GLN A 159 23.25 -20.06 8.32
N LYS A 160 23.63 -19.33 7.25
CA LYS A 160 24.59 -19.89 6.26
C LYS A 160 25.85 -19.09 5.93
N ASN A 161 26.06 -17.85 6.38
CA ASN A 161 27.35 -17.16 6.17
C ASN A 161 27.68 -16.12 7.27
N ALA A 162 28.63 -16.44 8.14
CA ALA A 162 29.19 -15.55 9.16
C ALA A 162 30.18 -14.49 8.60
N ARG A 163 29.89 -13.84 7.45
CA ARG A 163 30.88 -12.95 6.78
C ARG A 163 30.37 -11.63 6.18
N GLN A 164 29.24 -11.09 6.59
CA GLN A 164 28.85 -9.72 6.25
C GLN A 164 28.26 -9.00 7.47
N ASP A 165 29.09 -8.25 8.19
CA ASP A 165 28.72 -7.54 9.42
C ASP A 165 27.70 -6.41 9.17
N SER A 166 27.76 -5.74 8.01
CA SER A 166 26.89 -4.59 7.71
C SER A 166 25.43 -4.96 7.44
N SER A 167 25.16 -6.06 6.74
CA SER A 167 23.78 -6.53 6.48
C SER A 167 23.10 -7.08 7.74
N GLN A 168 23.91 -7.56 8.70
CA GLN A 168 23.44 -8.04 10.00
C GLN A 168 23.04 -6.89 10.92
N GLU A 169 23.81 -5.80 10.92
CA GLU A 169 23.48 -4.58 11.67
C GLU A 169 22.19 -3.93 11.15
N GLU A 170 22.02 -3.84 9.82
CA GLU A 170 20.79 -3.32 9.22
C GLU A 170 19.57 -4.15 9.62
N SER A 171 19.58 -5.47 9.42
CA SER A 171 18.45 -6.34 9.78
C SER A 171 18.09 -6.28 11.27
N ARG A 172 19.10 -6.19 12.15
CA ARG A 172 18.88 -5.98 13.60
C ARG A 172 18.23 -4.63 13.87
N SER A 173 18.70 -3.56 13.21
CA SER A 173 18.13 -2.23 13.34
C SER A 173 16.65 -2.18 12.92
N TRP A 174 16.32 -2.80 11.78
CA TRP A 174 14.94 -2.94 11.28
C TRP A 174 14.03 -3.68 12.26
N ARG A 175 14.50 -4.82 12.77
CA ARG A 175 13.79 -5.59 13.79
C ARG A 175 13.50 -4.77 15.05
N GLU A 176 14.52 -4.12 15.59
CA GLU A 176 14.39 -3.32 16.81
C GLU A 176 13.41 -2.16 16.63
N SER A 177 13.44 -1.49 15.48
CA SER A 177 12.49 -0.42 15.19
C SER A 177 11.05 -0.90 15.05
N LEU A 178 10.81 -2.02 14.35
CA LEU A 178 9.46 -2.61 14.28
C LEU A 178 8.96 -3.00 15.68
N LEU A 179 9.82 -3.56 16.53
CA LEU A 179 9.46 -3.95 17.89
C LEU A 179 9.28 -2.77 18.86
N LYS A 180 9.85 -1.58 18.55
CA LYS A 180 9.53 -0.34 19.27
C LYS A 180 8.11 0.14 18.96
N GLY A 181 7.65 -0.05 17.71
CA GLY A 181 6.32 0.35 17.27
C GLY A 181 5.22 -0.68 17.56
N TYR A 182 5.58 -1.97 17.61
CA TYR A 182 4.66 -3.08 17.76
C TYR A 182 5.19 -4.10 18.77
N ASP A 183 4.37 -4.47 19.76
CA ASP A 183 4.74 -5.51 20.70
C ASP A 183 4.94 -6.85 19.97
N GLY A 184 6.13 -7.46 20.11
CA GLY A 184 6.48 -8.73 19.47
C GLY A 184 5.59 -9.91 19.88
N SER A 185 4.84 -9.79 20.98
CA SER A 185 3.87 -10.80 21.41
C SER A 185 2.58 -10.80 20.58
N ILE A 186 2.29 -9.72 19.83
CA ILE A 186 1.04 -9.63 19.07
C ILE A 186 1.05 -10.58 17.87
N PRO A 187 -0.12 -11.12 17.48
CA PRO A 187 -0.24 -11.89 16.24
C PRO A 187 0.22 -11.06 15.03
N LEU A 188 0.98 -11.67 14.11
CA LEU A 188 1.48 -11.01 12.90
C LEU A 188 0.33 -10.42 12.07
N VAL A 189 -0.79 -11.12 11.96
CA VAL A 189 -2.03 -10.61 11.32
C VAL A 189 -2.54 -9.31 11.94
N LYS A 190 -2.41 -9.14 13.26
CA LYS A 190 -2.83 -7.93 13.97
C LYS A 190 -1.84 -6.79 13.75
N ALA A 191 -0.54 -7.08 13.73
CA ALA A 191 0.49 -6.11 13.35
C ALA A 191 0.26 -5.60 11.92
N LEU A 192 0.08 -6.52 10.96
CA LEU A 192 -0.18 -6.20 9.55
C LEU A 192 -1.46 -5.36 9.38
N SER A 193 -2.56 -5.75 10.02
CA SER A 193 -3.79 -4.97 10.04
C SER A 193 -3.56 -3.57 10.62
N GLY A 194 -2.79 -3.43 11.70
CA GLY A 194 -2.47 -2.13 12.28
C GLY A 194 -1.63 -1.24 11.35
N ILE A 195 -0.64 -1.82 10.65
CA ILE A 195 0.17 -1.10 9.65
C ILE A 195 -0.73 -0.58 8.51
N LEU A 196 -1.56 -1.46 7.95
CA LEU A 196 -2.49 -1.11 6.87
C LEU A 196 -3.57 -0.12 7.33
N GLY A 197 -4.04 -0.22 8.58
CA GLY A 197 -4.95 0.75 9.18
C GLY A 197 -4.35 2.14 9.21
N ARG A 198 -3.10 2.29 9.69
CA ARG A 198 -2.39 3.58 9.65
C ARG A 198 -2.23 4.11 8.23
N TYR A 199 -1.86 3.24 7.28
CA TYR A 199 -1.78 3.61 5.87
C TYR A 199 -3.12 4.15 5.35
N ILE A 200 -4.22 3.43 5.58
CA ILE A 200 -5.55 3.83 5.10
C ILE A 200 -6.00 5.15 5.72
N THR A 201 -5.86 5.30 7.04
CA THR A 201 -6.22 6.54 7.73
C THR A 201 -5.44 7.74 7.18
N ALA A 202 -4.15 7.56 6.89
CA ALA A 202 -3.34 8.62 6.29
C ALA A 202 -3.67 8.85 4.81
N TRP A 203 -3.97 7.79 4.06
CA TRP A 203 -4.38 7.84 2.66
C TRP A 203 -5.71 8.59 2.47
N GLN A 204 -6.66 8.44 3.41
CA GLN A 204 -7.95 9.15 3.36
C GLN A 204 -7.81 10.68 3.30
N GLU A 205 -6.73 11.24 3.85
CA GLU A 205 -6.43 12.67 3.73
C GLU A 205 -6.20 13.10 2.28
N PHE A 206 -5.55 12.24 1.50
CA PHE A 206 -5.28 12.47 0.09
C PHE A 206 -6.49 12.12 -0.78
N ASP A 207 -7.22 11.05 -0.46
CA ASP A 207 -8.43 10.68 -1.22
C ASP A 207 -9.54 11.73 -1.07
N HIS A 208 -9.68 12.34 0.11
CA HIS A 208 -10.61 13.46 0.29
C HIS A 208 -10.23 14.66 -0.59
N LEU A 209 -8.94 15.02 -0.62
CA LEU A 209 -8.47 16.06 -1.54
C LEU A 209 -8.73 15.70 -3.01
N ASP A 210 -8.45 14.46 -3.39
CA ASP A 210 -8.69 13.98 -4.75
C ASP A 210 -10.18 13.97 -5.09
N HIS A 211 -11.06 13.63 -4.15
CA HIS A 211 -12.51 13.69 -4.29
C HIS A 211 -12.99 15.13 -4.56
N ILE A 212 -12.53 16.10 -3.76
CA ILE A 212 -12.84 17.52 -3.99
C ILE A 212 -12.38 17.93 -5.38
N ILE A 213 -11.15 17.58 -5.76
CA ILE A 213 -10.59 17.94 -7.07
C ILE A 213 -11.36 17.27 -8.22
N ARG A 214 -11.76 16.00 -8.08
CA ARG A 214 -12.61 15.29 -9.04
C ARG A 214 -13.96 16.00 -9.20
N CYS A 215 -14.57 16.48 -8.12
CA CYS A 215 -15.81 17.26 -8.19
C CYS A 215 -15.62 18.58 -8.94
N ILE A 216 -14.51 19.28 -8.73
CA ILE A 216 -14.19 20.51 -9.48
C ILE A 216 -13.98 20.20 -10.98
N GLY A 217 -13.32 19.07 -11.28
CA GLY A 217 -13.11 18.60 -12.66
C GLY A 217 -14.40 18.25 -13.37
N ALA A 218 -15.30 17.54 -12.68
CA ALA A 218 -16.62 17.17 -13.19
C ALA A 218 -17.50 18.39 -13.44
N LEU A 219 -17.52 19.37 -12.50
CA LEU A 219 -18.18 20.65 -12.72
C LEU A 219 -17.61 21.37 -13.95
N SER A 220 -16.30 21.37 -14.11
CA SER A 220 -15.65 22.00 -15.27
C SER A 220 -16.09 21.36 -16.58
N CYS A 221 -16.09 20.02 -16.66
CA CYS A 221 -16.56 19.30 -17.83
C CYS A 221 -18.05 19.56 -18.11
N TYR A 222 -18.88 19.60 -17.07
CA TYR A 222 -20.31 19.89 -17.18
C TYR A 222 -20.56 21.28 -17.78
N LEU A 223 -19.86 22.31 -17.27
CA LEU A 223 -19.99 23.68 -17.76
C LEU A 223 -19.54 23.81 -19.23
N GLU A 224 -18.45 23.14 -19.62
CA GLU A 224 -18.00 23.05 -21.03
C GLU A 224 -19.03 22.35 -21.94
N GLN A 225 -19.76 21.35 -21.45
CA GLN A 225 -20.72 20.60 -22.25
C GLN A 225 -22.08 21.29 -22.36
N GLU A 226 -22.55 21.98 -21.32
CA GLU A 226 -23.75 22.82 -21.40
C GLU A 226 -23.57 24.08 -22.28
N GLU A 227 -22.33 24.48 -22.58
CA GLU A 227 -22.01 25.51 -23.57
C GLU A 227 -22.42 25.14 -25.01
N ALA A 228 -22.79 23.88 -25.30
CA ALA A 228 -23.40 23.51 -26.58
C ALA A 228 -24.79 24.16 -26.82
N GLY A 229 -25.35 24.90 -25.84
CA GLY A 229 -26.64 25.58 -25.99
C GLY A 229 -26.75 27.00 -25.40
N ARG A 230 -25.80 27.48 -24.58
CA ARG A 230 -25.75 28.87 -24.07
C ARG A 230 -24.30 29.34 -23.97
N THR A 231 -23.99 30.50 -24.54
CA THR A 231 -22.67 31.13 -24.41
C THR A 231 -22.42 31.58 -22.97
N LEU A 232 -21.45 30.97 -22.27
CA LEU A 232 -20.90 31.56 -21.04
C LEU A 232 -20.18 32.88 -21.37
N PRO A 233 -20.09 33.82 -20.42
CA PRO A 233 -19.18 34.95 -20.53
C PRO A 233 -17.76 34.47 -20.83
N LEU A 234 -17.03 35.17 -21.71
CA LEU A 234 -15.70 34.77 -22.19
C LEU A 234 -14.70 34.48 -21.04
N GLU A 235 -14.81 35.21 -19.94
CA GLU A 235 -13.98 35.01 -18.75
C GLU A 235 -14.25 33.68 -18.03
N GLU A 236 -15.50 33.22 -18.01
CA GLU A 236 -15.89 31.95 -17.39
C GLU A 236 -15.47 30.76 -18.24
N ALA A 237 -15.70 30.83 -19.56
CA ALA A 237 -15.21 29.84 -20.52
C ALA A 237 -13.68 29.69 -20.44
N GLY A 238 -12.97 30.81 -20.26
CA GLY A 238 -11.55 30.83 -19.97
C GLY A 238 -11.21 30.05 -18.69
N ARG A 239 -11.84 30.36 -17.56
CA ARG A 239 -11.55 29.68 -16.28
C ARG A 239 -11.74 28.17 -16.35
N VAL A 240 -12.85 27.72 -16.94
CA VAL A 240 -13.17 26.28 -17.07
C VAL A 240 -12.09 25.54 -17.87
N ARG A 241 -11.73 26.07 -19.05
CA ARG A 241 -10.69 25.47 -19.90
C ARG A 241 -9.33 25.43 -19.21
N HIS A 242 -8.91 26.54 -18.60
CA HIS A 242 -7.63 26.60 -17.90
C HIS A 242 -7.57 25.64 -16.71
N PHE A 243 -8.69 25.38 -16.04
CA PHE A 243 -8.76 24.37 -14.98
C PHE A 243 -8.55 22.96 -15.54
N ARG A 244 -9.23 22.60 -16.64
CA ARG A 244 -9.08 21.29 -17.27
C ARG A 244 -7.65 21.05 -17.77
N GLU A 245 -7.07 22.05 -18.45
CA GLU A 245 -5.67 21.99 -18.86
C GLU A 245 -4.73 21.82 -17.66
N ALA A 246 -5.01 22.50 -16.54
CA ALA A 246 -4.25 22.33 -15.31
C ALA A 246 -4.44 20.94 -14.71
N LEU A 247 -5.66 20.41 -14.67
CA LEU A 247 -5.93 19.07 -14.19
C LEU A 247 -5.13 18.04 -14.98
N CYS A 248 -5.14 18.12 -16.31
CA CYS A 248 -4.35 17.21 -17.14
C CYS A 248 -2.83 17.35 -16.89
N GLN A 249 -2.35 18.57 -16.61
CA GLN A 249 -0.94 18.81 -16.27
C GLN A 249 -0.53 18.29 -14.89
N TYR A 250 -1.40 18.41 -13.89
CA TYR A 250 -1.12 18.06 -12.50
C TYR A 250 -1.67 16.68 -12.09
N SER A 251 -2.45 16.02 -12.98
CA SER A 251 -3.18 14.76 -12.74
C SER A 251 -3.51 14.04 -14.06
N PRO A 252 -2.50 13.51 -14.77
CA PRO A 252 -2.71 12.77 -16.01
C PRO A 252 -3.58 11.51 -15.82
N ASP A 253 -3.67 10.98 -14.60
CA ASP A 253 -4.54 9.87 -14.20
C ASP A 253 -6.05 10.19 -14.29
N LEU A 254 -6.40 11.47 -14.40
CA LEU A 254 -7.77 11.95 -14.64
C LEU A 254 -8.06 12.22 -16.13
N GLU A 255 -7.11 11.96 -17.04
CA GLU A 255 -7.32 12.10 -18.47
C GLU A 255 -8.38 11.08 -18.95
N GLY A 256 -9.55 11.58 -19.37
CA GLY A 256 -10.70 10.76 -19.78
C GLY A 256 -11.74 10.46 -18.69
N TRP A 257 -11.60 11.02 -17.48
CA TRP A 257 -12.62 10.89 -16.43
C TRP A 257 -13.85 11.76 -16.74
N GLU A 258 -14.83 11.17 -17.43
CA GLU A 258 -16.20 11.62 -17.39
C GLU A 258 -16.86 11.03 -16.15
N LEU A 259 -17.15 11.86 -15.14
CA LEU A 259 -18.11 11.45 -14.12
C LEU A 259 -19.44 11.23 -14.87
N VAL A 260 -19.82 9.96 -15.00
CA VAL A 260 -20.85 9.43 -15.91
C VAL A 260 -22.24 9.95 -15.52
N GLU A 261 -22.50 11.22 -15.80
CA GLU A 261 -23.81 11.84 -15.71
C GLU A 261 -24.05 12.80 -16.88
N MET A 262 -23.49 12.50 -18.07
CA MET A 262 -23.67 13.28 -19.30
C MET A 262 -25.13 13.49 -19.72
N ASN A 263 -26.08 12.76 -19.12
CA ASN A 263 -27.51 12.82 -19.44
C ASN A 263 -28.37 13.51 -18.37
N LYS A 264 -27.80 13.96 -17.24
CA LYS A 264 -28.56 14.68 -16.21
C LYS A 264 -28.28 16.16 -16.31
N ARG A 265 -29.35 16.96 -16.42
CA ARG A 265 -29.26 18.42 -16.28
C ARG A 265 -29.55 18.82 -14.85
N TYR A 266 -28.62 19.53 -14.25
CA TYR A 266 -28.74 20.09 -12.92
C TYR A 266 -29.27 21.51 -12.99
N LEU A 267 -30.28 21.82 -12.16
CA LEU A 267 -30.79 23.19 -12.03
C LEU A 267 -29.75 24.12 -11.39
N ASP A 268 -28.94 23.57 -10.49
CA ASP A 268 -27.79 24.23 -9.86
C ASP A 268 -26.59 23.27 -9.85
N PRO A 269 -25.80 23.20 -10.93
CA PRO A 269 -24.63 22.32 -11.00
C PRO A 269 -23.55 22.73 -9.97
N ARG A 270 -23.42 24.03 -9.67
CA ARG A 270 -22.42 24.52 -8.71
C ARG A 270 -22.74 24.05 -7.30
N GLY A 271 -24.00 24.21 -6.87
CA GLY A 271 -24.49 23.69 -5.60
C GLY A 271 -24.42 22.18 -5.52
N TYR A 272 -24.81 21.46 -6.58
CA TYR A 272 -24.72 20.00 -6.64
C TYR A 272 -23.29 19.48 -6.40
N TYR A 273 -22.31 19.96 -7.18
CA TYR A 273 -20.93 19.50 -7.05
C TYR A 273 -20.27 19.98 -5.74
N PHE A 274 -20.71 21.13 -5.19
CA PHE A 274 -20.28 21.56 -3.85
C PHE A 274 -20.79 20.61 -2.77
N SER A 275 -22.09 20.28 -2.76
CA SER A 275 -22.66 19.29 -1.84
C SER A 275 -21.97 17.94 -1.96
N LEU A 276 -21.73 17.47 -3.20
CA LEU A 276 -21.02 16.21 -3.45
C LEU A 276 -19.59 16.23 -2.91
N ALA A 277 -18.84 17.32 -3.12
CA ALA A 277 -17.49 17.48 -2.58
C ALA A 277 -17.48 17.53 -1.05
N TYR A 278 -18.52 18.11 -0.44
CA TYR A 278 -18.66 18.24 1.00
C TYR A 278 -19.09 16.92 1.67
N GLU A 279 -19.92 16.11 1.01
CA GLU A 279 -20.40 14.80 1.47
C GLU A 279 -19.39 13.68 1.21
N TYR A 280 -18.12 13.90 1.55
CA TYR A 280 -17.08 12.88 1.40
C TYR A 280 -17.42 11.64 2.27
N PRO A 281 -17.40 10.42 1.71
CA PRO A 281 -17.66 9.21 2.48
C PRO A 281 -16.47 8.90 3.40
N GLU A 282 -16.56 9.35 4.65
CA GLU A 282 -15.47 9.19 5.64
C GLU A 282 -15.21 7.72 6.05
N ASN A 283 -16.12 6.80 5.76
CA ASN A 283 -16.07 5.43 6.27
C ASN A 283 -15.34 4.47 5.32
N VAL A 284 -14.01 4.52 5.31
CA VAL A 284 -13.22 3.40 4.77
C VAL A 284 -13.13 2.32 5.84
N PRO A 285 -13.51 1.07 5.55
CA PRO A 285 -13.61 0.06 6.57
C PRO A 285 -12.22 -0.36 7.07
N ASP A 286 -12.12 -0.69 8.37
CA ASP A 286 -10.89 -1.19 8.99
C ASP A 286 -10.41 -2.46 8.25
N PRO A 287 -9.18 -2.46 7.68
CA PRO A 287 -8.66 -3.62 6.97
C PRO A 287 -8.56 -4.85 7.87
N GLY A 288 -8.51 -4.72 9.19
CA GLY A 288 -8.51 -5.83 10.15
C GLY A 288 -9.88 -6.44 10.43
N SER A 289 -10.96 -5.75 10.10
CA SER A 289 -12.32 -6.19 10.44
C SER A 289 -12.65 -7.52 9.75
N LYS A 290 -13.35 -8.39 10.49
CA LYS A 290 -13.85 -9.68 9.98
C LYS A 290 -14.98 -9.51 8.98
N ASP A 291 -15.65 -8.36 9.00
CA ASP A 291 -16.80 -8.05 8.15
C ASP A 291 -16.38 -7.52 6.78
N VAL A 292 -15.10 -7.22 6.60
CA VAL A 292 -14.53 -6.79 5.31
C VAL A 292 -14.19 -8.01 4.49
N ALA A 293 -14.96 -8.22 3.42
CA ALA A 293 -14.71 -9.31 2.47
C ALA A 293 -13.33 -9.17 1.80
N PRO A 294 -12.68 -10.28 1.44
CA PRO A 294 -11.41 -10.27 0.72
C PRO A 294 -11.55 -9.50 -0.58
N GLY A 295 -10.58 -8.62 -0.83
CA GLY A 295 -10.56 -7.80 -2.03
C GLY A 295 -11.39 -6.53 -2.00
N THR A 296 -12.21 -6.31 -0.96
CA THR A 296 -13.01 -5.09 -0.84
C THR A 296 -12.16 -3.82 -0.89
N LEU A 297 -10.96 -3.83 -0.29
CA LEU A 297 -10.10 -2.63 -0.24
C LEU A 297 -9.09 -2.55 -1.40
N ARG A 298 -9.01 -3.55 -2.29
CA ARG A 298 -8.00 -3.59 -3.36
C ARG A 298 -8.18 -2.42 -4.30
N SER A 299 -7.06 -1.83 -4.73
CA SER A 299 -6.97 -0.69 -5.66
C SER A 299 -7.82 0.55 -5.34
N GLN A 300 -8.69 0.49 -4.33
CA GLN A 300 -9.49 1.62 -3.84
C GLN A 300 -8.61 2.57 -3.04
N ILE A 301 -7.62 2.04 -2.33
CA ILE A 301 -6.75 2.81 -1.42
C ILE A 301 -5.39 3.19 -2.04
N PHE A 302 -5.35 3.40 -3.35
CA PHE A 302 -4.14 3.78 -4.06
C PHE A 302 -3.93 5.28 -4.06
N LEU A 303 -2.68 5.69 -3.87
CA LEU A 303 -2.28 7.06 -4.09
C LEU A 303 -2.33 7.40 -5.57
N SER A 304 -2.73 8.63 -5.88
CA SER A 304 -2.61 9.17 -7.23
C SER A 304 -1.17 9.63 -7.50
N GLU A 305 -0.82 9.83 -8.78
CA GLU A 305 0.46 10.41 -9.20
C GLU A 305 0.54 11.94 -8.98
N ARG A 306 -0.45 12.53 -8.30
CA ARG A 306 -0.57 13.97 -8.08
C ARG A 306 0.55 14.55 -7.21
N ASP A 307 0.93 15.78 -7.51
CA ASP A 307 1.73 16.62 -6.62
C ASP A 307 0.87 17.25 -5.51
N TYR A 308 0.91 16.67 -4.32
CA TYR A 308 0.20 17.14 -3.14
C TYR A 308 0.91 18.29 -2.39
N SER A 309 1.96 18.89 -2.96
CA SER A 309 2.57 20.05 -2.32
C SER A 309 1.56 21.20 -2.22
N PRO A 310 1.52 21.95 -1.10
CA PRO A 310 0.57 23.05 -0.92
C PRO A 310 0.63 24.08 -2.06
N LYS A 311 1.83 24.33 -2.60
CA LYS A 311 2.03 25.24 -3.73
C LYS A 311 1.32 24.76 -4.99
N SER A 312 1.39 23.47 -5.31
CA SER A 312 0.74 22.89 -6.49
C SER A 312 -0.78 22.83 -6.31
N LEU A 313 -1.25 22.44 -5.12
CA LEU A 313 -2.69 22.40 -4.81
C LEU A 313 -3.34 23.79 -4.81
N LEU A 314 -2.69 24.82 -4.24
CA LEU A 314 -3.21 26.19 -4.26
C LEU A 314 -3.25 26.78 -5.67
N LYS A 315 -2.26 26.47 -6.51
CA LYS A 315 -2.28 26.85 -7.94
C LYS A 315 -3.44 26.20 -8.68
N LEU A 316 -3.79 24.96 -8.33
CA LEU A 316 -4.94 24.28 -8.90
C LEU A 316 -6.25 24.90 -8.40
N ALA A 317 -6.36 25.16 -7.09
CA ALA A 317 -7.52 25.79 -6.48
C ALA A 317 -7.86 27.15 -7.10
N ALA A 318 -6.85 27.98 -7.35
CA ALA A 318 -7.01 29.30 -7.96
C ALA A 318 -7.60 29.28 -9.39
N LYS A 319 -7.61 28.12 -10.04
CA LYS A 319 -8.21 27.93 -11.37
C LYS A 319 -9.64 27.39 -11.30
N SER A 320 -10.15 27.05 -10.12
CA SER A 320 -11.50 26.50 -9.95
C SER A 320 -12.56 27.41 -10.61
N PRO A 321 -13.54 26.84 -11.34
CA PRO A 321 -14.65 27.61 -11.86
C PRO A 321 -15.64 28.05 -10.77
N SER A 322 -15.54 27.53 -9.54
CA SER A 322 -16.45 27.83 -8.42
C SER A 322 -15.71 28.38 -7.20
N PRO A 323 -16.07 29.57 -6.70
CA PRO A 323 -15.47 30.14 -5.49
C PRO A 323 -15.66 29.28 -4.23
N ASP A 324 -16.83 28.64 -4.08
CA ASP A 324 -17.12 27.81 -2.92
C ASP A 324 -16.27 26.54 -2.91
N LEU A 325 -16.08 25.90 -4.07
CA LEU A 325 -15.20 24.75 -4.20
C LEU A 325 -13.72 25.13 -4.10
N GLN A 326 -13.35 26.33 -4.55
CA GLN A 326 -12.02 26.88 -4.34
C GLN A 326 -11.73 27.01 -2.84
N ALA A 327 -12.63 27.69 -2.11
CA ALA A 327 -12.50 27.88 -0.67
C ALA A 327 -12.50 26.54 0.09
N LEU A 328 -13.30 25.56 -0.38
CA LEU A 328 -13.28 24.21 0.17
C LEU A 328 -11.91 23.56 -0.05
N LEU A 329 -11.37 23.54 -1.27
CA LEU A 329 -10.06 22.96 -1.53
C LEU A 329 -8.96 23.66 -0.72
N GLU A 330 -8.92 24.99 -0.71
CA GLU A 330 -7.96 25.78 0.07
C GLU A 330 -8.01 25.45 1.57
N LYS A 331 -9.20 25.23 2.14
CA LYS A 331 -9.37 24.80 3.54
C LYS A 331 -8.72 23.45 3.83
N TYR A 332 -8.73 22.51 2.88
CA TYR A 332 -8.13 21.18 3.06
C TYR A 332 -6.63 21.14 2.71
N VAL A 333 -6.08 22.18 2.07
CA VAL A 333 -4.63 22.32 1.83
C VAL A 333 -3.94 22.78 3.12
N CYS A 334 -3.65 21.83 4.00
CA CYS A 334 -2.86 22.07 5.22
C CYS A 334 -1.48 21.38 5.11
N GLY A 335 -0.42 22.18 4.97
CA GLY A 335 0.93 21.67 4.75
C GLY A 335 1.45 20.73 5.84
N GLU A 336 1.13 20.99 7.12
CA GLU A 336 1.53 20.12 8.23
C GLU A 336 0.74 18.81 8.25
N ARG A 337 -0.59 18.88 8.03
CA ARG A 337 -1.46 17.70 7.97
C ARG A 337 -1.06 16.77 6.84
N LEU A 338 -0.84 17.31 5.64
CA LEU A 338 -0.42 16.53 4.47
C LEU A 338 0.97 15.94 4.61
N ALA A 339 1.93 16.71 5.14
CA ALA A 339 3.27 16.19 5.42
C ALA A 339 3.22 15.07 6.46
N SER A 340 2.41 15.23 7.52
CA SER A 340 2.23 14.19 8.53
C SER A 340 1.57 12.94 7.96
N ALA A 341 0.53 13.08 7.14
CA ALA A 341 -0.15 11.95 6.49
C ALA A 341 0.81 11.21 5.54
N MET A 342 1.54 11.91 4.68
CA MET A 342 2.52 11.28 3.79
C MET A 342 3.64 10.58 4.57
N ARG A 343 4.06 11.13 5.71
CA ARG A 343 5.02 10.46 6.61
C ARG A 343 4.46 9.14 7.13
N GLU A 344 3.21 9.11 7.61
CA GLU A 344 2.58 7.87 8.08
C GLU A 344 2.44 6.81 6.97
N ILE A 345 2.07 7.24 5.76
CA ILE A 345 2.07 6.38 4.57
C ILE A 345 3.46 5.78 4.32
N ASN A 346 4.48 6.62 4.32
CA ASN A 346 5.86 6.20 4.04
C ASN A 346 6.40 5.24 5.11
N ILE A 347 6.06 5.47 6.38
CA ILE A 347 6.38 4.56 7.48
C ILE A 347 5.67 3.23 7.28
N ALA A 348 4.36 3.24 7.01
CA ALA A 348 3.58 2.02 6.84
C ALA A 348 4.06 1.19 5.64
N VAL A 349 4.34 1.82 4.50
CA VAL A 349 4.91 1.15 3.32
C VAL A 349 6.29 0.59 3.62
N ALA A 350 7.13 1.32 4.37
CA ALA A 350 8.45 0.82 4.77
C ALA A 350 8.35 -0.39 5.70
N ASP A 351 7.45 -0.35 6.68
CA ASP A 351 7.19 -1.49 7.57
C ASP A 351 6.74 -2.72 6.77
N LEU A 352 5.84 -2.55 5.80
CA LEU A 352 5.39 -3.64 4.90
C LEU A 352 6.54 -4.21 4.06
N TYR A 353 7.37 -3.35 3.48
CA TYR A 353 8.52 -3.76 2.67
C TYR A 353 9.52 -4.59 3.48
N VAL A 354 9.81 -4.15 4.70
CA VAL A 354 10.76 -4.83 5.60
C VAL A 354 10.21 -6.15 6.12
N LEU A 355 8.90 -6.26 6.27
CA LEU A 355 8.27 -7.51 6.71
C LEU A 355 8.15 -8.53 5.57
N PHE A 356 7.87 -8.10 4.34
CA PHE A 356 7.37 -9.00 3.28
C PHE A 356 8.16 -8.95 1.98
N VAL A 357 9.13 -8.05 1.82
CA VAL A 357 9.92 -7.95 0.58
C VAL A 357 11.42 -8.12 0.88
N GLU A 358 12.00 -7.22 1.68
CA GLU A 358 13.45 -7.19 1.95
C GLU A 358 14.04 -8.53 2.41
N PRO A 359 13.45 -9.23 3.39
CA PRO A 359 14.04 -10.47 3.88
C PRO A 359 14.01 -11.58 2.82
N TYR A 360 12.99 -11.58 1.96
CA TYR A 360 12.81 -12.61 0.95
C TYR A 360 13.77 -12.42 -0.23
N LEU A 361 14.10 -11.19 -0.59
CA LEU A 361 15.16 -10.89 -1.57
C LEU A 361 16.48 -11.58 -1.21
N ARG A 362 16.83 -11.57 0.08
CA ARG A 362 18.08 -12.15 0.58
C ARG A 362 18.06 -13.68 0.53
N MET A 363 16.90 -14.30 0.77
CA MET A 363 16.73 -15.76 0.70
C MET A 363 16.95 -16.33 -0.72
N GLY A 364 16.62 -15.57 -1.78
CA GLY A 364 16.82 -15.97 -3.17
C GLY A 364 18.28 -16.03 -3.62
N ALA A 365 19.12 -15.09 -3.16
CA ALA A 365 20.55 -15.04 -3.46
C ALA A 365 21.32 -16.29 -2.98
N TYR A 366 20.75 -17.06 -2.04
CA TYR A 366 21.33 -18.30 -1.52
C TYR A 366 20.89 -19.56 -2.27
N CYS A 367 19.77 -19.55 -2.98
CA CYS A 367 19.31 -20.72 -3.74
C CYS A 367 20.09 -20.89 -5.05
N CYS A 368 20.45 -19.79 -5.73
CA CYS A 368 21.26 -19.83 -6.96
C CYS A 368 22.75 -20.16 -6.75
N LYS A 369 23.24 -20.21 -5.50
CA LYS A 369 24.63 -20.62 -5.19
C LYS A 369 24.81 -22.13 -4.97
N ASN A 370 23.72 -22.90 -4.93
CA ASN A 370 23.75 -24.35 -4.68
C ASN A 370 23.30 -25.18 -5.90
N HIS A 371 23.37 -24.61 -7.10
CA HIS A 371 23.17 -25.32 -8.36
C HIS A 371 24.40 -25.20 -9.26
#